data_AF-A0A8T5SN13-F1
#
_entry.id   AF-A0A8T5SN13-F1
#
_cell.length_a   1.000
_cell.length_b   1.000
_cell.length_c   1.000
_cell.angle_alpha   90.00
_cell.angle_beta   90.00
_cell.angle_gamma   90.00
#
_symmetry.space_group_name_H-M   'P 1'
#
loop_
_entity.id
_entity.type
_entity.pdbx_description
1 polymer ?
#
loop_
_entity_poly.entity_id
_entity_poly.type
_entity_poly.pdbx_seq_one_letter_code
_entity_poly.pdbx_strand_id
1 'polypeptide(L)'
;MADKAENAKAFGMLLAQAWENTPSFICSNDDYIYCLFPSDDTRTKWVEASLTFPDGTLDKKEIDSSKAIALLVEELKVLPTYGANTIVATKAQLDEVSNRLASLA
;
A
#
# COMPACT_ATOMS: atom_id res chain seq x y z
N MET A 1 4.47 22.02 -0.68
CA MET A 1 5.10 20.70 -0.50
C MET A 1 4.28 20.02 0.57
N ALA A 2 3.61 18.90 0.25
CA ALA A 2 2.97 18.12 1.29
C ALA A 2 4.07 17.69 2.28
N ASP A 3 3.82 17.84 3.58
CA ASP A 3 4.81 17.48 4.57
C ASP A 3 5.01 15.96 4.51
N LYS A 4 6.25 15.52 4.36
CA LYS A 4 6.62 14.09 4.29
C LYS A 4 6.03 13.33 5.49
N ALA A 5 5.98 13.97 6.64
CA ALA A 5 5.37 13.43 7.85
C ALA A 5 3.84 13.29 7.74
N GLU A 6 3.18 14.28 7.14
CA GLU A 6 1.73 14.26 6.92
C GLU A 6 1.35 13.15 5.94
N ASN A 7 2.11 13.00 4.85
CA ASN A 7 1.92 11.92 3.88
C ASN A 7 2.17 10.54 4.48
N ALA A 8 3.22 10.39 5.29
CA ALA A 8 3.50 9.14 5.99
C ALA A 8 2.36 8.76 6.95
N LYS A 9 1.82 9.73 7.69
CA LYS A 9 0.65 9.54 8.56
C LYS A 9 -0.60 9.18 7.77
N ALA A 10 -0.86 9.87 6.67
CA ALA A 10 -1.99 9.61 5.80
C ALA A 10 -1.91 8.20 5.19
N PHE A 11 -0.73 7.79 4.71
CA PHE A 11 -0.52 6.43 4.22
C PHE A 11 -0.65 5.40 5.34
N GLY A 12 -0.17 5.67 6.56
CA GLY A 12 -0.34 4.78 7.70
C GLY A 12 -1.80 4.45 8.00
N MET A 13 -2.71 5.43 7.84
CA MET A 13 -4.15 5.18 7.95
C MET A 13 -4.68 4.28 6.82
N LEU A 14 -4.19 4.44 5.59
CA LEU A 14 -4.55 3.59 4.45
C LEU A 14 -4.01 2.17 4.61
N LEU A 15 -2.82 2.02 5.17
CA LEU A 15 -2.21 0.71 5.45
C LEU A 15 -3.03 -0.06 6.49
N ALA A 16 -3.48 0.61 7.55
CA ALA A 16 -4.38 0.02 8.54
C ALA A 16 -5.71 -0.40 7.90
N GLN A 17 -6.29 0.44 7.03
CA GLN A 17 -7.51 0.08 6.29
C GLN A 17 -7.28 -1.12 5.36
N ALA A 18 -6.16 -1.18 4.66
CA ALA A 18 -5.84 -2.30 3.78
C ALA A 18 -5.72 -3.61 4.57
N TRP A 19 -5.16 -3.59 5.78
CA TRP A 19 -5.05 -4.78 6.62
C TRP A 19 -6.41 -5.31 7.08
N GLU A 20 -7.34 -4.41 7.43
CA GLU A 20 -8.67 -4.80 7.92
C GLU A 20 -9.64 -5.17 6.77
N ASN A 21 -9.50 -4.58 5.59
CA ASN A 21 -10.41 -4.79 4.46
C ASN A 21 -9.89 -5.87 3.51
N THR A 22 -10.34 -7.12 3.72
CA THR A 22 -9.96 -8.26 2.88
C THR A 22 -10.96 -8.56 1.75
N PRO A 23 -10.50 -8.96 0.56
CA PRO A 23 -9.10 -9.19 0.17
C PRO A 23 -8.33 -7.87 -0.05
N SER A 24 -7.07 -7.85 0.37
CA SER A 24 -6.15 -6.76 0.12
C SER A 24 -4.80 -7.28 -0.36
N PHE A 25 -4.03 -6.41 -0.99
CA PHE A 25 -2.64 -6.65 -1.35
C PHE A 25 -1.79 -5.51 -0.81
N ILE A 26 -0.76 -5.86 -0.07
CA ILE A 26 0.21 -4.91 0.50
C ILE A 26 1.59 -5.42 0.15
N CYS A 27 2.42 -4.56 -0.41
CA CYS A 27 3.84 -4.83 -0.60
C CYS A 27 4.69 -3.63 -0.22
N SER A 28 5.87 -3.90 0.31
CA SER A 28 6.84 -2.88 0.69
C SER A 28 8.25 -3.38 0.41
N ASN A 29 9.06 -2.52 -0.21
CA ASN A 29 10.49 -2.70 -0.36
C ASN A 29 11.22 -1.48 0.22
N ASP A 30 12.49 -1.28 -0.12
CA ASP A 30 13.28 -0.16 0.38
C ASP A 30 12.86 1.19 -0.21
N ASP A 31 12.31 1.20 -1.43
CA ASP A 31 11.99 2.40 -2.19
C ASP A 31 10.56 2.90 -1.98
N TYR A 32 9.59 1.98 -1.87
CA TYR A 32 8.18 2.33 -1.72
C TYR A 32 7.36 1.30 -0.94
N ILE A 33 6.15 1.73 -0.60
CA ILE A 33 5.08 0.89 -0.08
C ILE A 33 3.83 1.09 -0.93
N TYR A 34 3.07 0.01 -1.12
CA TYR A 34 1.85 -0.02 -1.89
C TYR A 34 0.77 -0.79 -1.15
N CYS A 35 -0.47 -0.31 -1.23
CA CYS A 35 -1.64 -1.07 -0.82
C CYS A 35 -2.79 -0.95 -1.83
N LEU A 36 -3.52 -2.06 -1.98
CA LEU A 36 -4.72 -2.17 -2.81
C LEU A 36 -5.78 -2.93 -2.02
N PHE A 37 -6.94 -2.32 -1.81
CA PHE A 37 -8.01 -2.90 -1.00
C PHE A 37 -9.39 -2.36 -1.42
N PRO A 38 -10.49 -3.11 -1.19
CA PRO A 38 -11.84 -2.64 -1.45
C PRO A 38 -12.22 -1.53 -0.46
N SER A 39 -12.92 -0.51 -0.93
CA SER A 39 -13.46 0.58 -0.08
C SER A 39 -14.95 0.44 0.19
N ASP A 40 -15.59 -0.59 -0.36
CA ASP A 40 -17.00 -0.92 -0.17
C ASP A 40 -17.21 -2.42 0.04
N ASP A 41 -18.27 -2.78 0.76
CA ASP A 41 -18.62 -4.19 1.03
C ASP A 41 -18.95 -4.97 -0.25
N THR A 42 -19.42 -4.28 -1.30
CA THR A 42 -19.74 -4.91 -2.59
C THR A 42 -18.53 -5.08 -3.50
N ARG A 43 -17.34 -4.61 -3.08
CA ARG A 43 -16.05 -4.70 -3.80
C ARG A 43 -16.10 -4.14 -5.22
N THR A 44 -16.96 -3.14 -5.43
CA THR A 44 -17.10 -2.43 -6.71
C THR A 44 -16.12 -1.27 -6.81
N LYS A 45 -15.67 -0.76 -5.67
CA LYS A 45 -14.73 0.34 -5.51
C LYS A 45 -13.52 -0.13 -4.72
N TRP A 46 -12.37 0.31 -5.18
CA TRP A 46 -11.09 -0.06 -4.63
C TRP A 46 -10.25 1.19 -4.43
N VAL A 47 -9.44 1.18 -3.39
CA VAL A 47 -8.42 2.18 -3.16
C VAL A 47 -7.09 1.57 -3.53
N GLU A 48 -6.39 2.25 -4.42
CA GLU A 48 -4.97 2.05 -4.63
C GLU A 48 -4.22 3.22 -4.01
N ALA A 49 -3.17 2.92 -3.27
CA ALA A 49 -2.28 3.93 -2.74
C ALA A 49 -0.83 3.43 -2.75
N SER A 50 0.09 4.36 -2.93
CA SER A 50 1.52 4.12 -2.75
C SER A 50 2.20 5.31 -2.08
N LEU A 51 3.29 5.04 -1.37
CA LEU A 51 4.17 6.06 -0.83
C LEU A 51 5.62 5.72 -1.16
N THR A 52 6.35 6.70 -1.70
CA THR A 52 7.78 6.59 -1.99
C THR A 52 8.58 7.04 -0.76
N PHE A 53 9.40 6.16 -0.19
CA PHE A 53 10.13 6.45 1.07
C PHE A 53 11.16 7.60 0.92
N PRO A 54 11.93 7.72 -0.18
CA PRO A 54 12.89 8.80 -0.35
C PRO A 54 12.30 10.22 -0.25
N ASP A 55 11.25 10.52 -1.00
CA ASP A 55 10.68 11.87 -1.12
C ASP A 55 9.39 12.07 -0.31
N GLY A 56 8.76 11.00 0.15
CA GLY A 56 7.49 11.06 0.86
C GLY A 56 6.30 11.32 -0.04
N THR A 57 6.42 11.13 -1.35
CA THR A 57 5.32 11.33 -2.30
C THR A 57 4.26 10.27 -2.05
N LEU A 58 3.02 10.73 -1.80
CA LEU A 58 1.84 9.91 -1.61
C LEU A 58 0.96 10.00 -2.85
N ASP A 59 0.72 8.87 -3.49
CA ASP A 59 -0.27 8.70 -4.54
C ASP A 59 -1.43 7.88 -4.03
N LYS A 60 -2.66 8.36 -4.25
CA LYS A 60 -3.90 7.66 -3.87
C LYS A 60 -4.96 7.87 -4.93
N LYS A 61 -5.65 6.80 -5.31
CA LYS A 61 -6.79 6.85 -6.24
C LYS A 61 -7.88 5.85 -5.86
N GLU A 62 -9.12 6.25 -6.11
CA GLU A 62 -10.27 5.34 -6.11
C GLU A 62 -10.48 4.81 -7.54
N ILE A 63 -10.64 3.50 -7.68
CA ILE A 63 -10.72 2.79 -8.95
C ILE A 63 -11.82 1.73 -8.89
N ASP A 64 -12.28 1.27 -10.06
CA ASP A 64 -13.19 0.13 -10.14
C ASP A 64 -12.47 -1.22 -9.97
N SER A 65 -13.25 -2.28 -9.77
CA SER A 65 -12.74 -3.64 -9.58
C SER A 65 -11.94 -4.19 -10.75
N SER A 66 -12.27 -3.83 -12.00
CA SER A 66 -11.54 -4.30 -13.18
C SER A 66 -10.16 -3.66 -13.23
N LYS A 67 -10.07 -2.36 -12.92
CA LYS A 67 -8.81 -1.64 -12.81
C LYS A 67 -7.97 -2.12 -11.63
N ALA A 68 -8.59 -2.45 -10.50
CA ALA A 68 -7.89 -3.02 -9.34
C ALA A 68 -7.20 -4.35 -9.69
N ILE A 69 -7.91 -5.27 -10.39
CA ILE A 69 -7.31 -6.53 -10.86
C ILE A 69 -6.13 -6.26 -11.80
N ALA A 70 -6.27 -5.31 -12.73
CA ALA A 70 -5.20 -4.96 -13.64
C ALA A 70 -3.95 -4.44 -12.89
N LEU A 71 -4.13 -3.56 -11.91
CA LEU A 71 -3.02 -3.02 -11.11
C LEU A 71 -2.37 -4.10 -10.23
N LEU A 72 -3.15 -4.99 -9.62
CA LEU A 72 -2.61 -6.14 -8.90
C LEU A 72 -1.71 -6.98 -9.82
N VAL A 73 -2.16 -7.26 -11.04
CA VAL A 73 -1.35 -8.02 -12.01
C VAL A 73 -0.06 -7.27 -12.36
N GLU A 74 -0.08 -5.94 -12.52
CA GLU A 74 1.14 -5.17 -12.75
C GLU A 74 2.12 -5.26 -11.57
N GLU A 75 1.64 -5.15 -10.32
CA GLU A 75 2.49 -5.32 -9.13
C GLU A 75 3.04 -6.76 -9.01
N LEU A 76 2.23 -7.77 -9.34
CA LEU A 76 2.67 -9.16 -9.32
C LEU A 76 3.75 -9.46 -10.38
N LYS A 77 3.77 -8.75 -11.51
CA LYS A 77 4.80 -8.91 -12.55
C LYS A 77 6.18 -8.44 -12.10
N VAL A 78 6.24 -7.47 -11.20
CA VAL A 78 7.51 -6.93 -10.68
C VAL A 78 8.02 -7.68 -9.45
N LEU A 79 7.18 -8.52 -8.82
CA LEU A 79 7.58 -9.37 -7.69
C LEU A 79 8.82 -10.25 -7.93
N PRO A 80 9.09 -10.83 -9.11
CA PRO A 80 10.33 -11.57 -9.33
C PRO A 80 11.59 -10.72 -9.16
N THR A 81 11.49 -9.41 -9.36
CA THR A 81 12.58 -8.45 -9.16
C THR A 81 12.70 -8.04 -7.69
N TYR A 82 11.57 -7.79 -7.02
CA TYR A 82 11.55 -7.33 -5.63
C TYR A 82 11.69 -8.46 -4.60
N GLY A 83 11.31 -9.67 -4.97
CA GLY A 83 11.27 -10.85 -4.11
C GLY A 83 9.96 -10.96 -3.32
N ALA A 84 9.48 -12.19 -3.14
CA ALA A 84 8.22 -12.48 -2.44
C ALA A 84 8.19 -11.99 -0.97
N ASN A 85 9.36 -11.78 -0.36
CA ASN A 85 9.49 -11.26 1.01
C ASN A 85 8.97 -9.82 1.15
N THR A 86 8.79 -9.10 0.04
CA THR A 86 8.20 -7.75 0.02
C THR A 86 6.70 -7.74 0.22
N ILE A 87 6.03 -8.90 0.09
CA ILE A 87 4.60 -9.02 0.37
C ILE A 87 4.39 -9.04 1.88
N VAL A 88 3.53 -8.14 2.36
CA VAL A 88 3.12 -8.08 3.77
C VAL A 88 1.98 -9.07 3.96
N ALA A 89 2.32 -10.26 4.45
CA ALA A 89 1.38 -11.37 4.64
C ALA A 89 1.10 -11.68 6.13
N THR A 90 1.87 -11.09 7.05
CA THR A 90 1.78 -11.35 8.48
C THR A 90 1.72 -10.05 9.28
N LYS A 91 1.15 -10.13 10.48
CA LYS A 91 1.08 -8.98 11.40
C LYS A 91 2.48 -8.45 11.76
N ALA A 92 3.47 -9.34 11.92
CA ALA A 92 4.85 -8.93 12.19
C ALA A 92 5.44 -8.08 11.04
N GLN A 93 5.23 -8.47 9.78
CA GLN A 93 5.65 -7.67 8.62
C GLN A 93 4.90 -6.35 8.55
N LEU A 94 3.60 -6.33 8.87
CA LEU A 94 2.81 -5.10 8.92
C LEU A 94 3.37 -4.13 9.96
N ASP A 95 3.72 -4.62 11.15
CA ASP A 95 4.27 -3.80 12.22
C ASP A 95 5.64 -3.25 11.85
N GLU A 96 6.51 -4.06 11.22
CA GLU A 96 7.81 -3.62 10.69
C GLU A 96 7.63 -2.47 9.68
N VAL A 97 6.74 -2.66 8.71
CA VAL A 97 6.48 -1.66 7.67
C VAL A 97 5.84 -0.39 8.24
N SER A 98 4.95 -0.53 9.23
CA SER A 98 4.36 0.60 9.95
C SER A 98 5.40 1.41 10.74
N ASN A 99 6.37 0.73 11.36
CA ASN A 99 7.49 1.39 12.05
C ASN A 99 8.38 2.15 11.07
N ARG A 100 8.64 1.59 9.87
CA ARG A 100 9.37 2.28 8.80
C ARG A 100 8.64 3.54 8.35
N LEU A 101 7.33 3.49 8.15
CA LEU A 101 6.51 4.67 7.85
C LEU A 101 6.58 5.72 8.97
N ALA A 102 6.48 5.30 10.23
CA ALA A 102 6.54 6.20 11.38
C ALA A 102 7.91 6.92 11.49
N SER A 103 8.99 6.35 10.96
CA SER A 103 10.31 7.01 10.92
C SER A 103 10.40 8.17 9.92
N LEU A 104 9.42 8.30 9.03
CA LEU A 104 9.30 9.45 8.11
C LEU A 104 8.49 10.61 8.71
N ALA A 105 7.84 10.41 9.86
CA ALA A 105 6.95 11.36 10.52
C ALA A 105 7.67 12.26 11.53
#